data_AF-A0A2D4NRH2-F1
#
_entry.id   AF-A0A2D4NRH2-F1
#
_cell.length_a   1.000
_cell.length_b   1.000
_cell.length_c   1.000
_cell.angle_alpha   90.00
_cell.angle_beta   90.00
_cell.angle_gamma   90.00
#
_symmetry.space_group_name_H-M   'P 1'
#
loop_
_entity.id
_entity.type
_entity.pdbx_description
1 polymer ?
#
loop_
_entity_poly.entity_id
_entity_poly.type
_entity_poly.pdbx_seq_one_letter_code
_entity_poly.pdbx_strand_id
1 'polypeptide(L)'
;TWGLRSWLRVAELGKMERMKVVLGHLTGSSQRRVWEPSPCRGSLSGPHDVVVVHGRRTPIARSKRGGFKETTPDELLAVVMTAVLNDVKLSPGQLGDICVGNVLQPGAGAMMARVGQFISGIPETVPISSVNRQCSSGLQALINIAGGIRNGSYDIGLACGVESMSLRSATNPGDISSRIMDFSKARDCLTPMGITSENVAERFGISREKQDAFALASQQKELQPSKRRGCCGATGQAFCSCAAGPPCPWGAEIVCCGWSPTRCDGRRASLRHSGGPEKSRFDSERY
;
A
#
# COMPACT_ATOMS: atom_id res chain seq x y z
N THR A 1 -50.36 3.33 -21.53
CA THR A 1 -49.57 4.02 -22.59
C THR A 1 -48.46 4.94 -22.06
N TRP A 2 -48.12 4.93 -20.76
CA TRP A 2 -47.06 5.79 -20.19
C TRP A 2 -45.66 5.14 -20.07
N GLY A 3 -45.53 3.81 -20.21
CA GLY A 3 -44.24 3.10 -20.03
C GLY A 3 -43.26 3.15 -21.20
N LEU A 4 -43.73 3.08 -22.46
CA LEU A 4 -42.84 3.03 -23.62
C LEU A 4 -42.17 4.39 -23.96
N ARG A 5 -42.82 5.53 -23.65
CA ARG A 5 -42.30 6.87 -23.98
C ARG A 5 -41.17 7.35 -23.06
N SER A 6 -40.97 6.69 -21.92
CA SER A 6 -39.86 6.99 -20.99
C SER A 6 -38.59 6.25 -21.41
N TRP A 7 -38.72 4.96 -21.75
CA TRP A 7 -37.60 4.13 -22.21
C TRP A 7 -36.98 4.60 -23.53
N LEU A 8 -37.81 5.04 -24.49
CA LEU A 8 -37.32 5.60 -25.74
C LEU A 8 -36.47 6.86 -25.51
N ARG A 9 -36.88 7.75 -24.58
CA ARG A 9 -36.12 8.97 -24.25
C ARG A 9 -34.77 8.69 -23.58
N VAL A 10 -34.69 7.71 -22.69
CA VAL A 10 -33.43 7.34 -22.02
C VAL A 10 -32.46 6.67 -23.01
N ALA A 11 -32.96 5.82 -23.91
CA ALA A 11 -32.14 5.19 -24.94
C ALA A 11 -31.62 6.20 -25.99
N GLU A 12 -32.38 7.25 -26.28
CA GLU A 12 -32.04 8.29 -27.25
C GLU A 12 -31.00 9.28 -26.69
N LEU A 13 -31.11 9.62 -25.40
CA LEU A 13 -30.10 10.41 -24.67
C LEU A 13 -28.74 9.69 -24.58
N GLY A 14 -28.74 8.39 -24.27
CA GLY A 14 -27.50 7.59 -24.22
C GLY A 14 -26.81 7.40 -25.59
N LYS A 15 -27.57 7.46 -26.70
CA LYS A 15 -27.01 7.45 -28.06
C LYS A 15 -26.38 8.79 -28.44
N MET A 16 -27.00 9.91 -28.09
CA MET A 16 -26.47 11.25 -28.38
C MET A 16 -25.16 11.53 -27.63
N GLU A 17 -25.00 11.00 -26.42
CA GLU A 17 -23.81 11.19 -25.59
C GLU A 17 -22.61 10.37 -26.10
N ARG A 18 -22.85 9.11 -26.52
CA ARG A 18 -21.83 8.29 -27.21
C ARG A 18 -21.40 8.89 -28.55
N MET A 19 -22.33 9.50 -29.29
CA MET A 19 -22.01 10.12 -30.57
C MET A 19 -21.12 11.36 -30.41
N LYS A 20 -21.29 12.15 -29.34
CA LYS A 20 -20.41 13.28 -29.00
C LYS A 20 -18.98 12.83 -28.65
N VAL A 21 -18.84 11.72 -27.91
CA VAL A 21 -17.51 11.15 -27.60
C VAL A 21 -16.81 10.71 -28.88
N VAL A 22 -17.51 10.02 -29.78
CA VAL A 22 -16.95 9.57 -31.08
C VAL A 22 -16.60 10.75 -31.99
N LEU A 23 -17.46 11.78 -32.08
CA LEU A 23 -17.16 13.00 -32.87
C LEU A 23 -15.98 13.80 -32.30
N GLY A 24 -15.77 13.76 -30.99
CA GLY A 24 -14.60 14.37 -30.34
C GLY A 24 -13.27 13.75 -30.76
N HIS A 25 -13.27 12.50 -31.23
CA HIS A 25 -12.07 11.85 -31.77
C HIS A 25 -11.83 12.12 -33.26
N LEU A 26 -12.85 12.58 -34.00
CA LEU A 26 -12.77 12.80 -35.46
C LEU A 26 -12.42 14.25 -35.85
N THR A 27 -12.50 15.19 -34.92
CA THR A 27 -12.11 16.60 -35.16
C THR A 27 -10.62 16.78 -34.85
N GLY A 28 -9.78 16.42 -35.81
CA GLY A 28 -8.34 16.65 -35.74
C GLY A 28 -8.01 18.16 -35.80
N SER A 29 -7.72 18.78 -34.65
CA SER A 29 -7.01 20.06 -34.65
C SER A 29 -5.51 19.81 -34.62
N SER A 30 -4.85 20.22 -35.70
CA SER A 30 -3.40 20.30 -35.85
C SER A 30 -2.86 21.47 -35.04
N GLN A 31 -2.71 21.27 -33.73
CA GLN A 31 -1.87 22.14 -32.90
C GLN A 31 -1.00 21.27 -32.00
N ARG A 32 0.31 21.54 -32.02
CA ARG A 32 1.31 20.94 -31.13
C ARG A 32 0.92 21.23 -29.69
N ARG A 33 0.23 20.29 -29.04
CA ARG A 33 -0.06 20.35 -27.61
C ARG A 33 1.22 20.04 -26.85
N VAL A 34 1.76 21.04 -26.16
CA VAL A 34 2.51 20.82 -24.93
C VAL A 34 1.61 19.96 -24.05
N TRP A 35 2.11 18.81 -23.60
CA TRP A 35 1.37 17.91 -22.74
C TRP A 35 1.34 18.53 -21.34
N GLU A 36 0.43 19.49 -21.13
CA GLU A 36 0.06 19.89 -19.78
C GLU A 36 -0.66 18.70 -19.14
N PRO A 37 -0.29 18.31 -17.90
CA PRO A 37 -1.03 17.28 -17.19
C PRO A 37 -2.46 17.79 -17.01
N SER A 38 -3.40 17.22 -17.77
CA SER A 38 -4.81 17.45 -17.55
C SER A 38 -5.10 17.19 -16.07
N PRO A 39 -5.62 18.17 -15.30
CA PRO A 39 -6.12 17.86 -13.98
C PRO A 39 -7.14 16.75 -14.18
N CYS A 40 -7.03 15.68 -13.38
CA CYS A 40 -8.02 14.62 -13.33
C CYS A 40 -9.35 15.25 -12.89
N ARG A 41 -10.07 15.91 -13.80
CA ARG A 41 -11.50 16.16 -13.67
C ARG A 41 -12.13 14.79 -13.83
N GLY A 42 -12.17 14.05 -12.73
CA GLY A 42 -13.10 12.96 -12.58
C GLY A 42 -14.47 13.49 -13.02
N SER A 43 -15.06 12.81 -13.99
CA SER A 43 -16.49 12.88 -14.23
C SER A 43 -17.22 12.88 -12.89
N LEU A 44 -18.26 13.72 -12.78
CA LEU A 44 -19.09 13.92 -11.59
C LEU A 44 -19.17 12.67 -10.70
N SER A 45 -18.74 12.82 -9.43
CA SER A 45 -18.75 11.77 -8.42
C SER A 45 -20.15 11.17 -8.27
N GLY A 46 -20.34 9.95 -8.75
CA GLY A 46 -21.59 9.22 -8.60
C GLY A 46 -21.71 8.64 -7.17
N PRO A 47 -22.93 8.44 -6.65
CA PRO A 47 -23.13 7.82 -5.33
C PRO A 47 -22.63 6.36 -5.26
N HIS A 48 -22.30 5.75 -6.40
CA HIS A 48 -21.82 4.37 -6.53
C HIS A 48 -20.33 4.29 -6.86
N ASP A 49 -19.60 5.40 -6.79
CA ASP A 49 -18.16 5.39 -7.03
C ASP A 49 -17.44 4.68 -5.88
N VAL A 50 -16.52 3.78 -6.21
CA VAL A 50 -15.64 3.16 -5.23
C VAL A 50 -14.53 4.15 -4.90
N VAL A 51 -14.48 4.58 -3.64
CA VAL A 51 -13.50 5.56 -3.16
C VAL A 51 -12.46 4.91 -2.24
N VAL A 52 -11.22 5.42 -2.28
CA VAL A 52 -10.18 5.05 -1.32
C VAL A 52 -10.26 6.03 -0.16
N VAL A 53 -10.64 5.52 1.03
CA VAL A 53 -10.81 6.36 2.23
C VAL A 53 -9.47 6.70 2.87
N HIS A 54 -8.62 5.69 3.07
CA HIS A 54 -7.33 5.84 3.76
C HIS A 54 -6.36 4.73 3.37
N GLY A 55 -5.07 4.89 3.68
CA GLY A 55 -4.06 3.87 3.46
C GLY A 55 -2.81 4.06 4.31
N ARG A 56 -2.28 2.96 4.85
CA ARG A 56 -1.01 2.90 5.57
C ARG A 56 -0.13 1.78 5.04
N ARG A 57 1.17 1.91 5.29
CA ARG A 57 2.15 0.86 5.02
C ARG A 57 3.22 0.86 6.10
N THR A 58 3.85 -0.29 6.29
CA THR A 58 5.10 -0.34 7.05
C THR A 58 6.23 0.38 6.28
N PRO A 59 7.32 0.76 6.98
CA PRO A 59 8.59 1.01 6.33
C PRO A 59 9.03 -0.22 5.50
N ILE A 60 9.82 -0.01 4.44
CA ILE A 60 10.36 -1.14 3.66
C ILE A 60 11.77 -1.42 4.17
N ALA A 61 12.00 -2.63 4.70
CA ALA A 61 13.29 -3.07 5.20
C ALA A 61 14.01 -3.98 4.19
N ARG A 62 15.36 -3.95 4.20
CA ARG A 62 16.15 -4.89 3.40
C ARG A 62 15.94 -6.32 3.89
N SER A 63 15.67 -7.25 2.97
CA SER A 63 15.52 -8.68 3.29
C SER A 63 16.78 -9.24 3.98
N LYS A 64 16.61 -10.18 4.92
CA LYS A 64 17.64 -10.90 5.70
C LYS A 64 18.53 -10.06 6.63
N ARG A 65 18.69 -8.75 6.38
CA ARG A 65 19.62 -7.88 7.13
C ARG A 65 18.97 -6.62 7.71
N GLY A 66 17.75 -6.27 7.29
CA GLY A 66 17.02 -5.10 7.76
C GLY A 66 16.22 -5.36 9.04
N GLY A 67 15.50 -4.34 9.51
CA GLY A 67 14.78 -4.37 10.79
C GLY A 67 13.65 -5.41 10.90
N PHE A 68 13.09 -5.88 9.77
CA PHE A 68 12.03 -6.90 9.74
C PHE A 68 12.53 -8.30 9.39
N LYS A 69 13.81 -8.60 9.61
CA LYS A 69 14.38 -9.90 9.22
C LYS A 69 13.78 -11.09 9.99
N GLU A 70 13.44 -10.89 11.27
CA GLU A 70 12.83 -11.90 12.15
C GLU A 70 11.32 -11.70 12.31
N THR A 71 10.74 -10.67 11.71
CA THR A 71 9.32 -10.35 11.86
C THR A 71 8.49 -11.20 10.89
N THR A 72 7.51 -11.91 11.42
CA THR A 72 6.56 -12.70 10.64
C THR A 72 5.58 -11.81 9.88
N PRO A 73 5.08 -12.24 8.71
CA PRO A 73 4.23 -11.39 7.88
C PRO A 73 2.82 -11.16 8.47
N ASP A 74 2.33 -12.03 9.34
CA ASP A 74 1.08 -11.79 10.09
C ASP A 74 1.20 -10.58 11.03
N GLU A 75 2.33 -10.42 11.72
CA GLU A 75 2.63 -9.24 12.53
C GLU A 75 2.73 -7.97 11.68
N LEU A 76 3.44 -8.04 10.54
CA LEU A 76 3.55 -6.91 9.61
C LEU A 76 2.18 -6.49 9.05
N LEU A 77 1.33 -7.48 8.75
CA LEU A 77 -0.03 -7.27 8.29
C LEU A 77 -0.91 -6.69 9.40
N ALA A 78 -0.78 -7.20 10.64
CA ALA A 78 -1.62 -6.79 11.75
C ALA A 78 -1.41 -5.31 12.11
N VAL A 79 -0.16 -4.85 12.10
CA VAL A 79 0.17 -3.44 12.38
C VAL A 79 -0.50 -2.50 11.39
N VAL A 80 -0.51 -2.82 10.09
CA VAL A 80 -1.12 -1.93 9.08
C VAL A 80 -2.65 -1.97 9.12
N MET A 81 -3.25 -3.13 9.35
CA MET A 81 -4.71 -3.24 9.49
C MET A 81 -5.20 -2.45 10.71
N THR A 82 -4.54 -2.63 11.85
CA THR A 82 -4.81 -1.89 13.08
C THR A 82 -4.64 -0.37 12.89
N ALA A 83 -3.56 0.06 12.24
CA ALA A 83 -3.29 1.48 12.01
C ALA A 83 -4.39 2.14 11.15
N VAL A 84 -4.79 1.51 10.04
CA VAL A 84 -5.84 2.04 9.18
C VAL A 84 -7.16 2.17 9.94
N LEU A 85 -7.60 1.11 10.63
CA LEU A 85 -8.85 1.12 11.39
C LEU A 85 -8.86 2.20 12.48
N ASN A 86 -7.74 2.36 13.20
CA ASN A 86 -7.61 3.38 14.24
C ASN A 86 -7.64 4.81 13.68
N ASP A 87 -6.97 5.06 12.56
CA ASP A 87 -6.93 6.40 11.95
C ASP A 87 -8.31 6.85 11.47
N VAL A 88 -9.08 5.95 10.85
CA VAL A 88 -10.43 6.26 10.38
C VAL A 88 -11.51 6.06 11.44
N LYS A 89 -11.14 5.54 12.62
CA LYS A 89 -12.04 5.21 13.74
C LYS A 89 -13.21 4.32 13.31
N LEU A 90 -12.94 3.36 12.43
CA LEU A 90 -13.93 2.42 11.92
C LEU A 90 -14.05 1.23 12.88
N SER A 91 -15.27 0.82 13.22
CA SER A 91 -15.46 -0.41 13.99
C SER A 91 -15.06 -1.61 13.12
N PRO A 92 -14.19 -2.52 13.59
CA PRO A 92 -13.69 -3.63 12.77
C PRO A 92 -14.79 -4.50 12.15
N GLY A 93 -15.92 -4.68 12.84
CA GLY A 93 -17.05 -5.49 12.37
C GLY A 93 -17.84 -4.87 11.21
N GLN A 94 -17.53 -3.64 10.79
CA GLN A 94 -18.15 -2.99 9.63
C GLN A 94 -17.50 -3.39 8.29
N LEU A 95 -16.33 -4.05 8.35
CA LEU A 95 -15.70 -4.59 7.15
C LEU A 95 -16.54 -5.76 6.63
N GLY A 96 -16.94 -5.68 5.36
CA GLY A 96 -17.64 -6.79 4.71
C GLY A 96 -16.70 -7.86 4.16
N ASP A 97 -15.44 -7.50 3.86
CA ASP A 97 -14.42 -8.44 3.39
C ASP A 97 -12.99 -7.85 3.52
N ILE A 98 -12.01 -8.74 3.57
CA ILE A 98 -10.59 -8.43 3.55
C ILE A 98 -9.92 -9.25 2.45
N CYS A 99 -9.17 -8.60 1.56
CA CYS A 99 -8.39 -9.29 0.55
C CYS A 99 -6.90 -8.99 0.75
N VAL A 100 -6.07 -10.03 0.87
CA VAL A 100 -4.64 -9.91 1.14
C VAL A 100 -3.81 -10.43 -0.03
N GLY A 101 -3.03 -9.54 -0.65
CA GLY A 101 -2.05 -9.91 -1.65
C GLY A 101 -0.78 -10.49 -1.02
N ASN A 102 -0.42 -11.73 -1.36
CA ASN A 102 0.85 -12.36 -0.97
C ASN A 102 1.30 -13.37 -2.04
N VAL A 103 2.62 -13.54 -2.19
CA VAL A 103 3.20 -14.45 -3.20
C VAL A 103 3.83 -15.67 -2.57
N LEU A 104 4.71 -15.50 -1.58
CA LEU A 104 5.64 -16.56 -1.16
C LEU A 104 5.12 -17.49 -0.06
N GLN A 105 4.04 -17.13 0.64
CA GLN A 105 3.49 -18.01 1.66
C GLN A 105 2.72 -19.19 1.03
N PRO A 106 2.74 -20.37 1.67
CA PRO A 106 1.89 -21.49 1.26
C PRO A 106 0.42 -21.07 1.14
N GLY A 107 -0.24 -21.49 0.07
CA GLY A 107 -1.64 -21.13 -0.19
C GLY A 107 -1.87 -19.61 -0.29
N ALA A 108 -0.89 -18.85 -0.82
CA ALA A 108 -0.90 -17.38 -0.86
C ALA A 108 -1.08 -16.73 0.53
N GLY A 109 -0.76 -17.44 1.60
CA GLY A 109 -0.81 -16.90 2.95
C GLY A 109 -2.22 -16.77 3.54
N ALA A 110 -3.23 -17.48 3.03
CA ALA A 110 -4.60 -17.43 3.58
C ALA A 110 -4.67 -17.62 5.10
N MET A 111 -3.99 -18.63 5.64
CA MET A 111 -3.96 -18.88 7.08
C MET A 111 -3.24 -17.76 7.84
N MET A 112 -2.09 -17.32 7.34
CA MET A 112 -1.32 -16.22 7.92
C MET A 112 -2.11 -14.90 7.92
N ALA A 113 -2.83 -14.62 6.85
CA ALA A 113 -3.71 -13.46 6.74
C ALA A 113 -4.82 -13.51 7.80
N ARG A 114 -5.46 -14.68 7.98
CA ARG A 114 -6.49 -14.89 9.01
C ARG A 114 -5.93 -14.74 10.43
N VAL A 115 -4.71 -15.19 10.69
CA VAL A 115 -4.02 -14.96 11.97
C VAL A 115 -3.79 -13.45 12.19
N GLY A 116 -3.25 -12.75 11.19
CA GLY A 116 -3.04 -11.29 11.27
C GLY A 116 -4.34 -10.50 11.49
N GLN A 117 -5.46 -10.95 10.91
CA GLN A 117 -6.79 -10.39 11.15
C GLN A 117 -7.15 -10.44 12.65
N PHE A 118 -6.98 -11.61 13.28
CA PHE A 118 -7.31 -11.78 14.70
C PHE A 118 -6.35 -11.03 15.62
N ILE A 119 -5.05 -10.98 15.30
CA ILE A 119 -4.07 -10.16 16.04
C ILE A 119 -4.49 -8.67 16.00
N SER A 120 -5.13 -8.23 14.92
CA SER A 120 -5.63 -6.84 14.77
C SER A 120 -6.97 -6.57 15.47
N GLY A 121 -7.54 -7.56 16.16
CA GLY A 121 -8.84 -7.43 16.81
C GLY A 121 -10.04 -7.36 15.86
N ILE A 122 -9.87 -7.75 14.60
CA ILE A 122 -10.98 -7.83 13.65
C ILE A 122 -11.74 -9.14 13.91
N PRO A 123 -13.08 -9.09 14.13
CA PRO A 123 -13.84 -10.25 14.54
C PRO A 123 -13.94 -11.31 13.44
N GLU A 124 -14.25 -12.53 13.86
CA GLU A 124 -14.41 -13.71 13.02
C GLU A 124 -15.53 -13.59 11.99
N THR A 125 -16.51 -12.72 12.24
CA THR A 125 -17.63 -12.42 11.33
C THR A 125 -17.18 -11.76 10.03
N VAL A 126 -16.02 -11.10 10.02
CA VAL A 126 -15.43 -10.50 8.82
C VAL A 126 -14.68 -11.60 8.04
N PRO A 127 -15.04 -11.89 6.79
CA PRO A 127 -14.31 -12.86 5.98
C PRO A 127 -12.97 -12.31 5.51
N ILE A 128 -12.06 -13.21 5.13
CA ILE A 128 -10.77 -12.85 4.56
C ILE A 128 -10.39 -13.83 3.46
N SER A 129 -9.84 -13.29 2.38
CA SER A 129 -9.30 -14.04 1.25
C SER A 129 -7.85 -13.63 0.98
N SER A 130 -7.12 -14.51 0.28
CA SER A 130 -5.78 -14.19 -0.22
C SER A 130 -5.75 -14.29 -1.72
N VAL A 131 -4.92 -13.46 -2.35
CA VAL A 131 -4.75 -13.45 -3.82
C VAL A 131 -3.28 -13.43 -4.17
N ASN A 132 -2.91 -14.26 -5.14
CA ASN A 132 -1.58 -14.26 -5.73
C ASN A 132 -1.68 -13.93 -7.23
N ARG A 133 -1.23 -12.72 -7.57
CA ARG A 133 -0.99 -12.26 -8.94
C ARG A 133 0.43 -11.71 -9.06
N GLN A 134 1.39 -12.43 -8.48
CA GLN A 134 2.81 -12.09 -8.47
C GLN A 134 3.04 -10.66 -7.95
N CYS A 135 3.92 -9.88 -8.58
CA CYS A 135 4.24 -8.51 -8.17
C CYS A 135 3.02 -7.57 -8.09
N SER A 136 1.89 -7.94 -8.70
CA SER A 136 0.65 -7.15 -8.70
C SER A 136 -0.36 -7.54 -7.61
N SER A 137 -0.06 -8.52 -6.75
CA SER A 137 -1.01 -9.06 -5.76
C SER A 137 -1.65 -8.00 -4.86
N GLY A 138 -0.89 -6.99 -4.40
CA GLY A 138 -1.45 -5.92 -3.56
C GLY A 138 -2.47 -5.05 -4.31
N LEU A 139 -2.21 -4.75 -5.59
CA LEU A 139 -3.17 -4.02 -6.42
C LEU A 139 -4.36 -4.91 -6.81
N GLN A 140 -4.13 -6.21 -7.03
CA GLN A 140 -5.19 -7.17 -7.29
C GLN A 140 -6.16 -7.27 -6.10
N ALA A 141 -5.65 -7.22 -4.86
CA ALA A 141 -6.51 -7.17 -3.67
C ALA A 141 -7.43 -5.95 -3.67
N LEU A 142 -6.91 -4.78 -4.05
CA LEU A 142 -7.72 -3.56 -4.18
C LEU A 142 -8.80 -3.71 -5.26
N ILE A 143 -8.45 -4.30 -6.41
CA ILE A 143 -9.39 -4.57 -7.50
C ILE A 143 -10.48 -5.56 -7.05
N ASN A 144 -10.13 -6.59 -6.28
CA ASN A 144 -11.09 -7.57 -5.77
C ASN A 144 -12.09 -6.91 -4.82
N ILE A 145 -11.62 -6.10 -3.85
CA ILE A 145 -12.48 -5.35 -2.93
C ILE A 145 -13.39 -4.39 -3.69
N ALA A 146 -12.84 -3.62 -4.64
CA ALA A 146 -13.62 -2.71 -5.47
C ALA A 146 -14.68 -3.47 -6.30
N GLY A 147 -14.35 -4.66 -6.80
CA GLY A 147 -15.27 -5.56 -7.47
C GLY A 147 -16.41 -6.02 -6.56
N GLY A 148 -16.09 -6.45 -5.33
CA GLY A 148 -17.08 -6.86 -4.33
C GLY A 148 -18.06 -5.75 -3.96
N ILE A 149 -17.56 -4.51 -3.82
CA ILE A 149 -18.40 -3.32 -3.60
C ILE A 149 -19.32 -3.08 -4.79
N ARG A 150 -18.78 -3.09 -6.02
CA ARG A 150 -19.60 -2.90 -7.23
C ARG A 150 -20.62 -4.01 -7.45
N ASN A 151 -20.34 -5.22 -6.96
CA ASN A 151 -21.26 -6.35 -7.01
C ASN A 151 -22.35 -6.27 -5.93
N GLY A 152 -22.28 -5.32 -5.00
CA GLY A 152 -23.21 -5.19 -3.88
C GLY A 152 -23.05 -6.28 -2.83
N SER A 153 -21.88 -6.95 -2.75
CA SER A 153 -21.60 -7.97 -1.73
C SER A 153 -21.35 -7.35 -0.36
N TYR A 154 -20.81 -6.13 -0.32
CA TYR A 154 -20.52 -5.34 0.87
C TYR A 154 -20.25 -3.88 0.50
N ASP A 155 -20.38 -2.95 1.44
CA ASP A 155 -20.17 -1.53 1.19
C ASP A 155 -18.73 -1.07 1.52
N ILE A 156 -18.06 -1.77 2.44
CA ILE A 156 -16.72 -1.44 2.93
C ILE A 156 -15.88 -2.71 2.92
N GLY A 157 -14.66 -2.62 2.40
CA GLY A 157 -13.68 -3.71 2.46
C GLY A 157 -12.26 -3.20 2.64
N LEU A 158 -11.38 -4.10 3.05
CA LEU A 158 -9.97 -3.78 3.31
C LEU A 158 -9.07 -4.54 2.33
N ALA A 159 -8.31 -3.79 1.54
CA ALA A 159 -7.31 -4.35 0.64
C ALA A 159 -5.91 -4.22 1.25
N CYS A 160 -5.22 -5.34 1.40
CA CYS A 160 -3.90 -5.42 1.99
C CYS A 160 -2.90 -6.09 1.04
N GLY A 161 -1.61 -5.85 1.29
CA GLY A 161 -0.52 -6.60 0.70
C GLY A 161 0.59 -6.80 1.71
N VAL A 162 1.14 -8.01 1.79
CA VAL A 162 2.21 -8.32 2.73
C VAL A 162 3.17 -9.34 2.13
N GLU A 163 4.46 -9.19 2.43
CA GLU A 163 5.48 -10.14 2.01
C GLU A 163 6.64 -10.17 3.02
N SER A 164 7.17 -11.37 3.28
CA SER A 164 8.41 -11.54 4.06
C SER A 164 9.40 -12.40 3.30
N MET A 165 10.22 -11.74 2.48
CA MET A 165 11.33 -12.37 1.75
C MET A 165 12.49 -12.78 2.68
N SER A 166 12.46 -12.35 3.95
CA SER A 166 13.43 -12.77 4.97
C SER A 166 13.12 -14.16 5.50
N LEU A 167 11.84 -14.52 5.62
CA LEU A 167 11.40 -15.81 6.16
C LEU A 167 10.98 -16.81 5.06
N ARG A 168 10.70 -16.31 3.85
CA ARG A 168 10.41 -17.14 2.68
C ARG A 168 11.34 -16.84 1.52
N SER A 169 11.63 -17.88 0.75
CA SER A 169 12.47 -17.80 -0.45
C SER A 169 11.61 -18.12 -1.67
N ALA A 170 11.87 -17.44 -2.77
CA ALA A 170 11.22 -17.69 -4.07
C ALA A 170 11.78 -18.93 -4.80
N THR A 171 12.59 -19.75 -4.13
CA THR A 171 13.32 -20.88 -4.75
C THR A 171 12.50 -22.16 -4.89
N ASN A 172 11.34 -22.25 -4.23
CA ASN A 172 10.48 -23.42 -4.34
C ASN A 172 9.23 -23.09 -5.18
N PRO A 173 9.15 -23.53 -6.44
CA PRO A 173 7.99 -23.27 -7.29
C PRO A 173 6.81 -24.22 -7.04
N GLY A 174 6.96 -25.23 -6.17
CA GLY A 174 5.97 -26.28 -5.94
C GLY A 174 6.04 -27.40 -6.97
N ASP A 175 4.99 -28.21 -7.04
CA ASP A 175 4.92 -29.36 -7.92
C ASP A 175 4.64 -28.94 -9.37
N ILE A 176 5.62 -29.16 -10.25
CA ILE A 176 5.56 -28.82 -11.66
C ILE A 176 5.72 -30.10 -12.50
N SER A 177 4.92 -30.24 -13.56
CA SER A 177 5.01 -31.38 -14.48
C SER A 177 6.37 -31.46 -15.17
N SER A 178 6.94 -32.67 -15.28
CA SER A 178 8.18 -32.93 -16.04
C SER A 178 8.09 -32.52 -17.52
N ARG A 179 6.88 -32.48 -18.08
CA ARG A 179 6.61 -32.03 -19.45
C ARG A 179 6.86 -30.55 -19.67
N ILE A 180 7.17 -29.77 -18.62
CA ILE A 180 7.48 -28.34 -18.77
C ILE A 180 8.57 -28.11 -19.82
N MET A 181 9.53 -29.03 -19.95
CA MET A 181 10.62 -28.90 -20.91
C MET A 181 10.19 -28.99 -22.38
N ASP A 182 9.02 -29.59 -22.63
CA ASP A 182 8.43 -29.78 -23.96
C ASP A 182 7.71 -28.50 -24.45
N PHE A 183 7.36 -27.59 -23.55
CA PHE A 183 6.58 -26.39 -23.85
C PHE A 183 7.40 -25.13 -23.57
N SER A 184 7.87 -24.46 -24.64
CA SER A 184 8.73 -23.27 -24.54
C SER A 184 8.17 -22.20 -23.58
N LYS A 185 6.89 -21.82 -23.74
CA LYS A 185 6.24 -20.84 -22.86
C LYS A 185 6.15 -21.28 -21.40
N ALA A 186 6.04 -22.58 -21.14
CA ALA A 186 6.00 -23.09 -19.78
C ALA A 186 7.40 -23.01 -19.14
N ARG A 187 8.45 -23.35 -19.90
CA ARG A 187 9.85 -23.15 -19.46
C ARG A 187 10.14 -21.68 -19.14
N ASP A 188 9.61 -20.76 -19.95
CA ASP A 188 9.85 -19.32 -19.76
C ASP A 188 9.35 -18.84 -18.39
N CYS A 189 8.34 -19.48 -17.80
CA CYS A 189 7.86 -19.18 -16.44
C CYS A 189 8.90 -19.47 -15.33
N LEU A 190 9.89 -20.32 -15.59
CA LEU A 190 11.01 -20.61 -14.68
C LEU A 190 12.20 -19.67 -14.88
N THR A 191 12.15 -18.79 -15.87
CA THR A 191 13.23 -17.83 -16.12
C THR A 191 13.37 -16.89 -14.92
N PRO A 192 14.56 -16.79 -14.30
CA PRO A 192 14.75 -15.87 -13.20
C PRO A 192 14.44 -14.43 -13.63
N MET A 193 13.78 -13.67 -12.76
CA MET A 193 13.36 -12.30 -13.07
C MET A 193 14.53 -11.35 -13.39
N GLY A 194 15.73 -11.63 -12.88
CA GLY A 194 16.94 -10.89 -13.28
C GLY A 194 17.30 -11.13 -14.75
N ILE A 195 17.18 -12.37 -15.23
CA ILE A 195 17.46 -12.72 -16.62
C ILE A 195 16.41 -12.09 -17.56
N THR A 196 15.14 -12.03 -17.15
CA THR A 196 14.14 -11.33 -17.97
C THR A 196 14.44 -9.84 -18.08
N SER A 197 15.04 -9.22 -17.04
CA SER A 197 15.56 -7.84 -17.11
C SER A 197 16.69 -7.70 -18.13
N GLU A 198 17.66 -8.63 -18.14
CA GLU A 198 18.75 -8.63 -19.13
C GLU A 198 18.22 -8.80 -20.57
N ASN A 199 17.28 -9.73 -20.77
CA ASN A 199 16.64 -9.95 -22.08
C ASN A 199 15.96 -8.68 -22.61
N VAL A 200 15.31 -7.91 -21.73
CA VAL A 200 14.71 -6.61 -22.08
C VAL A 200 15.79 -5.59 -22.42
N ALA A 201 16.85 -5.51 -21.61
CA ALA A 201 17.95 -4.58 -21.84
C ALA A 201 18.65 -4.82 -23.18
N GLU A 202 18.97 -6.07 -23.49
CA GLU A 202 19.58 -6.48 -24.76
C GLU A 202 18.66 -6.17 -25.96
N ARG A 203 17.40 -6.65 -25.89
CA ARG A 203 16.45 -6.52 -27.00
C ARG A 203 16.13 -5.07 -27.38
N PHE A 204 16.13 -4.16 -26.41
CA PHE A 204 15.79 -2.75 -26.62
C PHE A 204 17.00 -1.82 -26.54
N GLY A 205 18.23 -2.34 -26.50
CA GLY A 205 19.46 -1.53 -26.51
C GLY A 205 19.58 -0.59 -25.31
N ILE A 206 19.26 -1.07 -24.10
CA ILE A 206 19.34 -0.29 -22.86
C ILE A 206 20.72 -0.45 -22.24
N SER A 207 21.60 0.53 -22.51
CA SER A 207 22.97 0.52 -22.01
C SER A 207 23.06 0.54 -20.50
N ARG A 208 24.18 0.05 -19.95
CA ARG A 208 24.44 0.02 -18.52
C ARG A 208 24.40 1.42 -17.89
N GLU A 209 24.91 2.42 -18.59
CA GLU A 209 24.94 3.81 -18.14
C GLU A 209 23.52 4.37 -17.97
N LYS A 210 22.58 4.00 -18.87
CA LYS A 210 21.17 4.40 -18.73
C LYS A 210 20.53 3.76 -17.49
N GLN A 211 20.82 2.49 -17.24
CA GLN A 211 20.31 1.77 -16.06
C GLN A 211 20.84 2.41 -14.77
N ASP A 212 22.14 2.66 -14.70
CA ASP A 212 22.80 3.26 -13.53
C ASP A 212 22.34 4.70 -13.30
N ALA A 213 22.20 5.50 -14.36
CA ALA A 213 21.67 6.87 -14.27
C ALA A 213 20.24 6.90 -13.73
N PHE A 214 19.38 5.98 -14.18
CA PHE A 214 18.01 5.85 -13.68
C PHE A 214 17.99 5.43 -12.19
N ALA A 215 18.83 4.45 -11.82
CA ALA A 215 18.93 3.98 -10.44
C ALA A 215 19.42 5.08 -9.50
N LEU A 216 20.45 5.84 -9.89
CA LEU A 216 20.98 6.97 -9.12
C LEU A 216 19.91 8.06 -8.94
N ALA A 217 19.23 8.45 -10.03
CA ALA A 217 18.17 9.44 -9.96
C ALA A 217 17.03 8.99 -9.03
N SER A 218 16.69 7.70 -9.02
CA SER A 218 15.71 7.12 -8.10
C SER A 218 16.14 7.27 -6.63
N GLN A 219 17.38 6.90 -6.31
CA GLN A 219 17.93 7.03 -4.94
C GLN A 219 18.04 8.49 -4.49
N GLN A 220 18.50 9.39 -5.37
CA GLN A 220 18.55 10.81 -5.09
C GLN A 220 17.16 11.38 -4.78
N LYS A 221 16.14 11.01 -5.57
CA LYS A 221 14.74 11.41 -5.31
C LYS A 221 14.24 10.94 -3.96
N GLU A 222 14.67 9.78 -3.47
CA GLU A 222 14.27 9.27 -2.14
C GLU A 222 15.00 9.98 -0.99
N LEU A 223 16.27 10.35 -1.20
CA LEU A 223 17.09 11.04 -0.19
C LEU A 223 16.72 12.52 -0.04
N GLN A 224 15.96 13.11 -0.97
CA GLN A 224 15.57 14.52 -0.90
C GLN A 224 14.79 14.84 0.39
N PRO A 225 15.14 15.93 1.12
CA PRO A 225 14.56 16.26 2.42
C PRO A 225 13.03 16.46 2.42
N SER A 226 12.46 16.90 1.30
CA SER A 226 11.02 17.09 1.12
C SER A 226 10.21 15.79 1.27
N LYS A 227 10.77 14.64 0.86
CA LYS A 227 10.14 13.33 1.06
C LYS A 227 10.32 12.77 2.47
N ARG A 228 11.48 13.01 3.09
CA ARG A 228 11.78 12.54 4.45
C ARG A 228 10.91 13.18 5.53
N ARG A 229 10.48 14.44 5.37
CA ARG A 229 9.70 15.17 6.39
C ARG A 229 8.18 15.21 6.15
N GLY A 230 7.69 14.88 4.94
CA GLY A 230 6.26 15.06 4.61
C GLY A 230 5.61 13.92 3.80
N CYS A 231 6.24 13.44 2.73
CA CYS A 231 5.59 12.50 1.82
C CYS A 231 5.46 11.07 2.36
N CYS A 232 6.48 10.57 3.08
CA CYS A 232 6.44 9.22 3.66
C CYS A 232 5.84 9.21 5.07
N GLY A 233 5.97 10.28 5.86
CA GLY A 233 5.45 10.35 7.23
C GLY A 233 3.93 10.27 7.33
N ALA A 234 3.20 10.72 6.30
CA ALA A 234 1.73 10.60 6.24
C ALA A 234 1.24 9.15 5.98
N THR A 235 2.09 8.22 5.53
CA THR A 235 1.70 6.83 5.22
C THR A 235 2.46 5.77 6.03
N GLY A 236 3.65 6.13 6.55
CA GLY A 236 4.48 5.28 7.38
C GLY A 236 4.42 5.73 8.83
N GLN A 237 3.64 5.03 9.65
CA GLN A 237 3.75 5.14 11.10
C GLN A 237 4.78 4.10 11.57
N ALA A 238 5.82 4.55 12.27
CA ALA A 238 6.66 3.65 13.05
C ALA A 238 5.92 3.37 14.37
N PHE A 239 5.21 2.24 14.46
CA PHE A 239 4.76 1.75 15.76
C PHE A 239 5.98 1.19 16.50
N CYS A 240 6.52 2.00 17.42
CA CYS A 240 7.41 1.50 18.46
C CYS A 240 6.52 1.19 19.66
N SER A 241 5.97 -0.02 19.75
CA SER A 241 5.37 -0.46 21.01
C SER A 241 6.51 -0.82 21.96
N CYS A 242 6.84 0.11 22.87
CA CYS A 242 7.63 -0.22 24.04
C CYS A 242 6.76 -1.08 24.97
N ALA A 243 6.72 -2.39 24.73
CA ALA A 243 6.35 -3.33 25.78
C ALA A 243 7.47 -3.31 26.83
N ALA A 244 7.10 -2.92 28.05
CA ALA A 244 7.92 -2.82 29.27
C ALA A 244 9.34 -3.44 29.20
N GLY A 245 10.35 -2.60 29.00
CA GLY A 245 11.77 -2.93 29.05
C GLY A 245 12.62 -1.65 29.05
N PRO A 246 13.88 -1.68 29.55
CA PRO A 246 14.69 -0.48 29.70
C PRO A 246 15.01 0.18 28.35
N PRO A 247 15.26 1.50 28.32
CA PRO A 247 15.30 2.29 27.10
C PRO A 247 16.40 1.81 26.14
N CYS A 248 16.05 1.66 24.86
CA CYS A 248 17.00 1.35 23.80
C CYS A 248 18.04 2.48 23.65
N PRO A 249 19.35 2.15 23.52
CA PRO A 249 20.45 3.13 23.49
C PRO A 249 20.61 3.85 22.13
N TRP A 250 19.62 3.76 21.24
CA TRP A 250 19.72 4.33 19.90
C TRP A 250 18.98 5.67 19.88
N GLY A 251 19.76 6.75 20.04
CA GLY A 251 19.31 8.13 19.93
C GLY A 251 18.59 8.37 18.61
N ALA A 252 17.26 8.36 18.67
CA ALA A 252 16.42 9.05 17.72
C ALA A 252 15.78 10.21 18.48
N GLU A 253 16.23 11.43 18.19
CA GLU A 253 15.54 12.64 18.63
C GLU A 253 14.09 12.57 18.14
N ILE A 254 13.17 12.39 19.07
CA ILE A 254 11.73 12.49 18.83
C ILE A 254 11.42 13.98 18.65
N VAL A 255 11.29 14.42 17.39
CA VAL A 255 10.70 15.73 17.11
C VAL A 255 9.17 15.57 17.18
N CYS A 256 8.61 15.80 18.37
CA CYS A 256 7.18 16.00 18.55
C CYS A 256 6.78 17.35 17.95
N CYS A 257 6.44 17.39 16.66
CA CYS A 257 5.67 18.51 16.11
C CYS A 257 4.18 18.20 16.27
N GLY A 258 3.60 18.67 17.38
CA GLY A 258 2.15 18.81 17.51
C GLY A 258 1.64 19.82 16.48
N TRP A 259 0.69 19.41 15.66
CA TRP A 259 0.04 20.28 14.69
C TRP A 259 -1.16 20.96 15.38
N SER A 260 -1.05 22.26 15.65
CA SER A 260 -2.20 23.13 15.91
C SER A 260 -2.31 24.18 14.79
N PRO A 261 -3.51 24.43 14.24
CA PRO A 261 -3.67 25.33 13.10
C PRO A 261 -3.92 26.75 13.59
N THR A 262 -2.88 27.46 14.05
CA THR A 262 -2.91 28.93 14.11
C THR A 262 -1.50 29.49 13.87
N ARG A 263 -1.41 30.53 13.04
CA ARG A 263 -0.19 31.29 12.73
C ARG A 263 0.59 31.62 14.00
N CYS A 264 1.88 31.26 14.04
CA CYS A 264 2.82 31.82 15.01
C CYS A 264 3.80 32.74 14.30
N ASP A 265 3.59 34.04 14.50
CA ASP A 265 4.59 35.08 14.32
C ASP A 265 5.80 34.80 15.21
N GLY A 266 6.99 35.04 14.65
CA GLY A 266 8.26 34.82 15.35
C GLY A 266 8.42 35.75 16.55
N ARG A 267 8.24 35.23 17.77
CA ARG A 267 8.87 35.75 18.99
C ARG A 267 9.34 34.61 19.88
N ARG A 268 10.63 34.66 20.21
CA ARG A 268 11.36 33.72 21.07
C ARG A 268 10.98 34.01 22.53
N ALA A 269 10.30 33.08 23.20
CA ALA A 269 10.02 33.17 24.63
C ALA A 269 10.89 32.15 25.39
N SER A 270 11.82 32.67 26.19
CA SER A 270 12.59 31.90 27.17
C SER A 270 11.75 31.69 28.43
N LEU A 271 11.61 30.46 28.89
CA LEU A 271 11.10 30.17 30.23
C LEU A 271 12.19 29.44 31.03
N ARG A 272 12.80 30.20 31.96
CA ARG A 272 13.54 29.67 33.11
C ARG A 272 12.54 29.01 34.05
N HIS A 273 12.88 27.88 34.64
CA HIS A 273 12.35 27.50 35.95
C HIS A 273 13.50 27.05 36.87
N SER A 274 13.45 27.65 38.05
CA SER A 274 14.40 27.65 39.17
C SER A 274 14.33 26.38 40.00
N GLY A 275 15.46 26.02 40.62
CA GLY A 275 15.68 24.76 41.32
C GLY A 275 15.18 24.67 42.77
N GLY A 276 15.49 23.52 43.38
CA GLY A 276 15.34 23.25 44.81
C GLY A 276 15.24 21.74 45.09
N PRO A 277 16.04 21.13 46.00
CA PRO A 277 16.42 19.70 45.93
C PRO A 277 15.84 18.83 47.05
N GLU A 278 15.69 17.51 46.85
CA GLU A 278 15.69 16.57 47.98
C GLU A 278 16.18 15.13 47.67
N LYS A 279 17.35 14.86 48.25
CA LYS A 279 17.91 13.63 48.88
C LYS A 279 17.48 12.22 48.43
N SER A 280 18.48 11.53 47.88
CA SER A 280 18.95 10.17 48.18
C SER A 280 18.11 9.26 49.10
N ARG A 281 17.79 8.07 48.60
CA ARG A 281 17.91 6.80 49.33
C ARG A 281 18.18 5.65 48.35
N PHE A 282 19.39 5.11 48.45
CA PHE A 282 19.78 3.79 47.98
C PHE A 282 19.31 2.82 49.07
N ASP A 283 18.53 1.80 48.72
CA ASP A 283 18.41 0.60 49.55
C ASP A 283 18.41 -0.62 48.63
N SER A 284 19.40 -1.45 48.90
CA SER A 284 19.54 -2.84 48.48
C SER A 284 18.50 -3.72 49.16
N GLU A 285 17.85 -4.64 48.43
CA GLU A 285 17.68 -6.04 48.86
C GLU A 285 16.83 -6.86 47.86
N ARG A 286 17.38 -8.05 47.52
CA ARG A 286 16.73 -9.35 47.27
C ARG A 286 15.25 -9.36 46.83
N TYR A 287 14.99 -9.77 45.60
CA TYR A 287 14.65 -11.15 45.18
C TYR A 287 14.54 -11.22 43.65
#